data_AF-A0A8H4V1Y6-F1
#
_entry.id   AF-A0A8H4V1Y6-F1
#
_cell.length_a   1.000
_cell.length_b   1.000
_cell.length_c   1.000
_cell.angle_alpha   90.00
_cell.angle_beta   90.00
_cell.angle_gamma   90.00
#
_symmetry.space_group_name_H-M   'P 1'
#
loop_
_entity.id
_entity.type
_entity.pdbx_description
1 polymer ?
#
loop_
_entity_poly.entity_id
_entity_poly.type
_entity_poly.pdbx_seq_one_letter_code
_entity_poly.pdbx_strand_id
1 'polypeptide(L)'
;SLSGSQLIAQTSPAEDPLSTALEEYALAFEKVGEARLAQDAQIQSRFLAGWNTTLNTNLTFATKARRNVENSRLNLDSIKAKKKAAAGGDLDNISEDARIEIEQAEDEFVGQTEEAVAVMKNVLDTPEPLRNLADLIAAQLEYHKRAYEILSELAPVVDGLQVEQEASQLP
;
A
#
# COMPACT_ATOMS: atom_id res chain seq x y z
N SER A 1 10.41 -4.35 -31.26
CA SER A 1 11.49 -4.04 -32.23
C SER A 1 12.11 -5.34 -32.64
N LEU A 2 11.75 -5.86 -33.82
CA LEU A 2 12.10 -7.20 -34.32
C LEU A 2 13.32 -7.20 -35.27
N SER A 3 13.99 -6.05 -35.39
CA SER A 3 15.08 -5.86 -36.36
C SER A 3 16.35 -6.66 -36.03
N GLY A 4 16.54 -7.09 -34.78
CA GLY A 4 17.66 -7.95 -34.39
C GLY A 4 17.50 -9.38 -34.91
N SER A 5 16.33 -9.98 -34.73
CA SER A 5 16.04 -11.37 -35.14
C SER A 5 16.11 -11.57 -36.66
N GLN A 6 15.78 -10.54 -37.44
CA GLN A 6 15.82 -10.60 -38.90
C GLN A 6 17.24 -10.62 -39.49
N LEU A 7 18.24 -10.09 -38.78
CA LEU A 7 19.64 -10.10 -39.23
C LEU A 7 20.32 -11.45 -38.97
N ILE A 8 19.93 -12.16 -37.91
CA ILE A 8 20.50 -13.47 -37.56
C ILE A 8 20.03 -14.56 -38.55
N ALA A 9 18.77 -14.49 -38.99
CA ALA A 9 18.20 -15.42 -39.96
C ALA A 9 18.86 -15.37 -41.35
N GLN A 10 19.61 -14.30 -41.68
CA GLN A 10 20.23 -14.13 -43.00
C GLN A 10 21.65 -14.72 -43.11
N THR A 11 22.28 -15.20 -42.02
CA THR A 11 23.72 -15.52 -42.04
C THR A 11 24.13 -16.98 -41.80
N SER A 12 23.25 -17.95 -41.54
CA SER A 12 23.68 -19.34 -41.30
C SER A 12 22.88 -20.42 -42.05
N PRO A 13 23.56 -21.33 -42.78
CA PRO A 13 22.99 -22.59 -43.21
C PRO A 13 23.02 -23.58 -42.02
N ALA A 14 21.86 -24.14 -41.67
CA ALA A 14 21.54 -24.86 -40.42
C ALA A 14 21.31 -23.92 -39.20
N GLU A 15 20.20 -24.14 -38.49
CA GLU A 15 19.83 -23.37 -37.28
C GLU A 15 20.96 -23.48 -36.25
N ASP A 16 21.59 -22.35 -35.94
CA ASP A 16 22.60 -22.23 -34.89
C ASP A 16 21.93 -22.44 -33.51
N PRO A 17 22.35 -23.43 -32.69
CA PRO A 17 21.75 -23.70 -31.38
C PRO A 17 21.69 -22.48 -30.47
N LEU A 18 22.66 -21.57 -30.59
CA LEU A 18 22.65 -20.32 -29.84
C LEU A 18 21.54 -19.37 -30.31
N SER A 19 21.30 -19.28 -31.62
CA SER A 19 20.19 -18.50 -32.18
C SER A 19 18.85 -19.01 -31.65
N THR A 20 18.63 -20.32 -31.68
CA THR A 20 17.40 -20.93 -31.16
C THR A 20 17.24 -20.69 -29.66
N ALA A 21 18.30 -20.86 -28.87
CA ALA A 21 18.26 -20.60 -27.43
C ALA A 21 17.93 -19.14 -27.10
N LEU A 22 18.48 -18.18 -27.86
CA LEU A 22 18.19 -16.76 -27.69
C LEU A 22 16.75 -16.40 -28.08
N GLU A 23 16.18 -17.05 -29.10
CA GLU A 23 14.78 -16.87 -29.49
C GLU A 23 13.83 -17.39 -28.40
N GLU A 24 14.03 -18.62 -27.92
CA GLU A 24 13.24 -19.22 -26.84
C GLU A 24 13.35 -18.41 -25.54
N TYR A 25 14.55 -17.94 -25.20
CA TYR A 25 14.78 -17.05 -24.06
C TYR A 25 13.98 -15.75 -24.21
N ALA A 26 14.02 -15.11 -25.39
CA ALA A 26 13.30 -13.87 -25.64
C ALA A 26 11.78 -14.06 -25.48
N LEU A 27 11.22 -15.14 -26.04
CA LEU A 27 9.80 -15.47 -25.93
C LEU A 27 9.38 -15.79 -24.48
N ALA A 28 10.21 -16.49 -23.72
CA ALA A 28 9.96 -16.74 -22.30
C ALA A 28 9.96 -15.43 -21.49
N PHE A 29 10.91 -14.53 -21.75
CA PHE A 29 10.99 -13.25 -21.05
C PHE A 29 9.89 -12.27 -21.45
N GLU A 30 9.36 -12.36 -22.68
CA GLU A 30 8.12 -11.66 -23.06
C GLU A 30 6.97 -12.07 -22.14
N LYS A 31 6.75 -13.38 -21.95
CA LYS A 31 5.71 -13.92 -21.04
C LYS A 31 5.94 -13.52 -19.57
N VAL A 32 7.19 -13.51 -19.09
CA VAL A 32 7.52 -13.02 -17.74
C VAL A 32 7.21 -11.52 -17.62
N GLY A 33 7.49 -10.75 -18.67
CA GLY A 33 7.14 -9.33 -18.75
C GLY A 33 5.62 -9.10 -18.69
N GLU A 34 4.84 -9.88 -19.43
CA GLU A 34 3.37 -9.85 -19.36
C GLU A 34 2.85 -10.17 -17.95
N ALA A 35 3.40 -11.21 -17.31
CA ALA A 35 3.04 -11.56 -15.93
C ALA A 35 3.38 -10.41 -14.95
N ARG A 36 4.46 -9.68 -15.19
CA ARG A 36 4.80 -8.49 -14.38
C ARG A 36 3.82 -7.35 -14.59
N LEU A 37 3.41 -7.07 -15.83
CA LEU A 37 2.40 -6.06 -16.10
C LEU A 37 1.05 -6.40 -15.45
N ALA A 38 0.67 -7.68 -15.46
CA ALA A 38 -0.53 -8.16 -14.77
C ALA A 38 -0.43 -7.96 -13.25
N GLN A 39 0.71 -8.28 -12.64
CA GLN A 39 0.98 -8.01 -11.23
C GLN A 39 0.84 -6.52 -10.92
N ASP A 40 1.48 -5.66 -11.70
CA ASP A 40 1.46 -4.21 -11.48
C ASP A 40 0.00 -3.68 -11.57
N ALA A 41 -0.80 -4.17 -12.51
CA ALA A 41 -2.22 -3.83 -12.63
C ALA A 41 -3.04 -4.27 -11.41
N GLN A 42 -2.80 -5.48 -10.88
CA GLN A 42 -3.44 -5.95 -9.64
C GLN A 42 -3.04 -5.10 -8.44
N ILE A 43 -1.75 -4.77 -8.28
CA ILE A 43 -1.25 -3.94 -7.18
C ILE A 43 -1.85 -2.53 -7.23
N GLN A 44 -1.89 -1.91 -8.41
CA GLN A 44 -2.49 -0.58 -8.58
C GLN A 44 -3.97 -0.57 -8.21
N SER A 45 -4.74 -1.53 -8.72
CA SER A 45 -6.19 -1.56 -8.57
C SER A 45 -6.66 -2.02 -7.18
N ARG A 46 -5.97 -2.99 -6.56
CA ARG A 46 -6.43 -3.64 -5.32
C ARG A 46 -5.71 -3.16 -4.08
N PHE A 47 -4.39 -2.91 -4.16
CA PHE A 47 -3.62 -2.44 -3.02
C PHE A 47 -3.58 -0.91 -2.96
N LEU A 48 -3.01 -0.25 -3.97
CA LEU A 48 -2.72 1.19 -3.91
C LEU A 48 -3.99 2.06 -3.85
N ALA A 49 -5.01 1.72 -4.64
CA ALA A 49 -6.26 2.47 -4.66
C ALA A 49 -7.00 2.36 -3.30
N GLY A 50 -7.23 1.14 -2.82
CA GLY A 50 -7.91 0.88 -1.55
C GLY A 50 -7.13 1.41 -0.35
N TRP A 51 -5.80 1.26 -0.35
CA TRP A 51 -4.94 1.73 0.73
C TRP A 51 -4.94 3.25 0.83
N ASN A 52 -4.81 3.95 -0.29
CA ASN A 52 -4.80 5.41 -0.27
C ASN A 52 -6.15 5.99 0.14
N THR A 53 -7.27 5.48 -0.38
CA THR A 53 -8.58 6.08 -0.08
C THR A 53 -8.97 5.84 1.37
N THR A 54 -9.05 4.59 1.81
CA THR A 54 -9.59 4.27 3.15
C THR A 54 -8.67 4.78 4.27
N LEU A 55 -7.35 4.60 4.13
CA LEU A 55 -6.42 5.03 5.18
C LEU A 55 -6.36 6.55 5.28
N ASN A 56 -6.25 7.29 4.17
CA ASN A 56 -6.18 8.75 4.22
C ASN A 56 -7.48 9.36 4.76
N THR A 57 -8.64 8.81 4.40
CA THR A 57 -9.93 9.27 4.94
C THR A 57 -10.01 9.05 6.46
N ASN A 58 -9.70 7.83 6.93
CA ASN A 58 -9.74 7.51 8.36
C ASN A 58 -8.72 8.35 9.17
N LEU A 59 -7.50 8.53 8.64
CA LEU A 59 -6.48 9.38 9.27
C LEU A 59 -6.87 10.85 9.28
N THR A 60 -7.53 11.35 8.23
CA THR A 60 -8.02 12.73 8.16
C THR A 60 -9.09 12.97 9.23
N PHE A 61 -10.05 12.06 9.36
CA PHE A 61 -11.07 12.15 10.41
C PHE A 61 -10.46 12.09 11.81
N ALA A 62 -9.54 11.15 12.05
CA ALA A 62 -8.84 11.06 13.33
C ALA A 62 -8.04 12.34 13.65
N THR A 63 -7.35 12.91 12.66
CA THR A 63 -6.59 14.16 12.83
C THR A 63 -7.52 15.33 13.15
N LYS A 64 -8.66 15.43 12.47
CA LYS A 64 -9.66 16.46 12.74
C LYS A 64 -10.24 16.32 14.15
N ALA A 65 -10.64 15.11 14.55
CA ALA A 65 -11.20 14.85 15.87
C ALA A 65 -10.20 15.21 16.99
N ARG A 66 -8.92 14.79 16.84
CA ARG A 66 -7.85 15.18 17.78
C ARG A 66 -7.67 16.69 17.88
N ARG A 67 -7.78 17.42 16.77
CA ARG A 67 -7.70 18.89 16.77
C ARG A 67 -8.89 19.51 17.50
N ASN A 68 -10.08 18.95 17.37
CA ASN A 68 -11.25 19.43 18.11
C ASN A 68 -11.11 19.21 19.62
N VAL A 69 -10.54 18.08 20.05
CA VAL A 69 -10.21 17.84 21.47
C VAL A 69 -9.23 18.89 21.98
N GLU A 70 -8.18 19.19 21.22
CA GLU A 70 -7.22 20.24 21.59
C GLU A 70 -7.90 21.61 21.71
N ASN A 71 -8.73 21.98 20.73
CA ASN A 71 -9.44 23.26 20.75
C ASN A 71 -10.42 23.37 21.92
N SER A 72 -11.21 22.34 22.18
CA SER A 72 -12.16 22.31 23.30
C SER A 72 -11.46 22.33 24.66
N ARG A 73 -10.32 21.63 24.80
CA ARG A 73 -9.47 21.74 26.01
C ARG A 73 -9.00 23.16 26.24
N LEU A 74 -8.43 23.81 25.22
CA LEU A 74 -7.94 25.18 25.31
C LEU A 74 -9.08 26.17 25.61
N ASN A 75 -10.28 25.92 25.07
CA ASN A 75 -11.47 26.73 25.37
C ASN A 75 -11.88 26.58 26.84
N LEU A 76 -11.98 25.35 27.34
CA LEU A 76 -12.26 25.05 28.74
C LEU A 76 -11.24 25.70 29.68
N ASP A 77 -9.95 25.55 29.40
CA ASP A 77 -8.86 26.16 30.17
C ASP A 77 -8.97 27.69 30.19
N SER A 78 -9.29 28.31 29.04
CA SER A 78 -9.50 29.75 28.91
C SER A 78 -10.70 30.25 29.73
N ILE A 79 -11.83 29.54 29.67
CA ILE A 79 -13.03 29.86 30.46
C ILE A 79 -12.73 29.73 31.95
N LYS A 80 -12.16 28.60 32.39
CA LYS A 80 -11.76 28.39 33.79
C LYS A 80 -10.81 29.48 34.29
N ALA A 81 -9.79 29.83 33.51
CA ALA A 81 -8.84 30.89 33.87
C ALA A 81 -9.52 32.26 34.01
N LYS A 82 -10.40 32.63 33.06
CA LYS A 82 -11.16 33.90 33.11
C LYS A 82 -12.08 33.98 34.31
N LYS A 83 -12.86 32.92 34.58
CA LYS A 83 -13.80 32.88 35.71
C LYS A 83 -13.05 32.88 37.05
N LYS A 84 -11.94 32.13 37.17
CA LYS A 84 -11.07 32.15 38.35
C LYS A 84 -10.50 33.54 38.64
N ALA A 85 -10.03 34.24 37.60
CA ALA A 85 -9.50 35.60 37.74
C ALA A 85 -10.58 36.58 38.20
N ALA A 86 -11.80 36.47 37.66
CA ALA A 86 -12.94 37.29 38.06
C ALA A 86 -13.37 37.07 39.52
N ALA A 87 -13.16 35.86 40.07
CA ALA A 87 -13.43 35.53 41.46
C ALA A 87 -12.22 35.68 42.40
N GLY A 88 -11.21 36.48 42.01
CA GLY A 88 -10.06 36.77 42.89
C GLY A 88 -9.16 35.57 43.16
N GLY A 89 -9.20 34.54 42.30
CA GLY A 89 -8.41 33.33 42.44
C GLY A 89 -9.15 32.13 43.04
N ASP A 90 -10.38 32.32 43.50
CA ASP A 90 -11.19 31.28 44.14
C ASP A 90 -12.30 30.79 43.21
N LEU A 91 -12.12 29.60 42.63
CA LEU A 91 -13.09 29.04 41.69
C LEU A 91 -14.35 28.49 42.40
N ASP A 92 -14.30 28.25 43.71
CA ASP A 92 -15.43 27.69 44.45
C ASP A 92 -16.51 28.76 44.72
N ASN A 93 -16.11 30.03 44.69
CA ASN A 93 -16.96 31.20 44.93
C ASN A 93 -17.34 31.97 43.65
N ILE A 94 -17.42 31.29 42.50
CA ILE A 94 -17.92 31.89 41.25
C ILE A 94 -19.46 31.95 41.23
N SER A 95 -20.01 32.86 40.41
CA SER A 95 -21.47 32.97 40.21
C SER A 95 -22.06 31.72 39.56
N GLU A 96 -23.35 31.49 39.74
CA GLU A 96 -24.06 30.36 39.12
C GLU A 96 -23.95 30.36 37.59
N ASP A 97 -24.12 31.53 36.95
CA ASP A 97 -23.92 31.67 35.50
C ASP A 97 -22.50 31.27 35.06
N ALA A 98 -21.48 31.56 35.89
CA ALA A 98 -20.11 31.17 35.62
C ALA A 98 -19.87 29.66 35.80
N ARG A 99 -20.60 29.01 36.72
CA ARG A 99 -20.58 27.54 36.86
C ARG A 99 -21.17 26.87 35.63
N ILE A 100 -22.34 27.33 35.19
CA ILE A 100 -23.03 26.81 34.00
C ILE A 100 -22.14 26.92 32.76
N GLU A 101 -21.46 28.06 32.56
CA GLU A 101 -20.53 28.22 31.42
C GLU A 101 -19.33 27.26 31.48
N ILE A 102 -18.80 26.97 32.68
CA ILE A 102 -17.72 25.99 32.84
C ILE A 102 -18.24 24.58 32.54
N GLU A 103 -19.39 24.21 33.09
CA GLU A 103 -20.02 22.90 32.89
C GLU A 103 -20.29 22.64 31.40
N GLN A 104 -20.83 23.63 30.67
CA GLN A 104 -21.04 23.52 29.22
C GLN A 104 -19.73 23.28 28.45
N ALA A 105 -18.64 23.96 28.83
CA ALA A 105 -17.34 23.75 28.20
C ALA A 105 -16.70 22.41 28.59
N GLU A 106 -16.98 21.89 29.79
CA GLU A 106 -16.57 20.55 30.22
C GLU A 106 -17.31 19.48 29.42
N ASP A 107 -18.63 19.59 29.28
CA ASP A 107 -19.46 18.69 28.48
C ASP A 107 -18.99 18.66 27.01
N GLU A 108 -18.67 19.83 26.43
CA GLU A 108 -18.13 19.91 25.07
C GLU A 108 -16.78 19.19 24.96
N PHE A 109 -15.86 19.41 25.92
CA PHE A 109 -14.56 18.74 25.93
C PHE A 109 -14.69 17.22 26.08
N VAL A 110 -15.58 16.74 26.94
CA VAL A 110 -15.88 15.32 27.10
C VAL A 110 -16.44 14.76 25.80
N GLY A 111 -17.46 15.40 25.21
CA GLY A 111 -18.06 14.96 23.95
C GLY A 111 -17.06 14.88 22.79
N GLN A 112 -16.19 15.89 22.63
CA GLN A 112 -15.13 15.85 21.61
C GLN A 112 -14.12 14.73 21.87
N THR A 113 -13.81 14.44 23.15
CA THR A 113 -12.91 13.35 23.53
C THR A 113 -13.51 11.99 23.20
N GLU A 114 -14.79 11.77 23.53
CA GLU A 114 -15.50 10.54 23.20
C GLU A 114 -15.60 10.31 21.69
N GLU A 115 -15.90 11.35 20.91
CA GLU A 115 -15.91 11.29 19.44
C GLU A 115 -14.51 10.93 18.90
N ALA A 116 -13.46 11.57 19.40
CA ALA A 116 -12.09 11.28 18.96
C ALA A 116 -11.68 9.83 19.28
N VAL A 117 -12.03 9.31 20.46
CA VAL A 117 -11.78 7.91 20.82
C VAL A 117 -12.52 6.97 19.86
N ALA A 118 -13.80 7.24 19.56
CA ALA A 118 -14.57 6.42 18.63
C ALA A 118 -13.97 6.41 17.22
N VAL A 119 -13.61 7.57 16.67
CA VAL A 119 -12.99 7.69 15.34
C VAL A 119 -11.64 6.99 15.30
N MET A 120 -10.79 7.16 16.32
CA MET A 120 -9.48 6.52 16.38
C MET A 120 -9.60 4.99 16.52
N LYS A 121 -10.61 4.50 17.24
CA LYS A 121 -10.92 3.08 17.29
C LYS A 121 -11.34 2.53 15.92
N ASN A 122 -12.17 3.26 15.18
CA ASN A 122 -12.54 2.87 13.81
C ASN A 122 -11.33 2.76 12.87
N VAL A 123 -10.31 3.60 13.04
CA VAL A 123 -9.06 3.50 12.26
C VAL A 123 -8.38 2.13 12.48
N LEU A 124 -8.41 1.62 13.72
CA LEU A 124 -7.78 0.35 14.10
C LEU A 124 -8.65 -0.87 13.75
N ASP A 125 -9.95 -0.75 13.95
CA ASP A 125 -10.91 -1.86 13.77
C ASP A 125 -11.30 -2.08 12.30
N THR A 126 -10.99 -1.14 11.41
CA THR A 126 -11.28 -1.30 9.98
C THR A 126 -10.43 -2.45 9.41
N PRO A 127 -11.04 -3.51 8.84
CA PRO A 127 -10.30 -4.67 8.33
C PRO A 127 -9.62 -4.41 6.97
N GLU A 128 -9.97 -3.29 6.32
CA GLU A 128 -9.58 -2.99 4.95
C GLU A 128 -8.06 -2.90 4.71
N PRO A 129 -7.23 -2.28 5.58
CA PRO A 129 -5.77 -2.32 5.41
C PRO A 129 -5.20 -3.75 5.38
N LEU A 130 -5.72 -4.64 6.22
CA LEU A 130 -5.31 -6.06 6.22
C LEU A 130 -5.75 -6.76 4.94
N ARG A 131 -6.96 -6.48 4.44
CA ARG A 131 -7.43 -7.01 3.16
C ARG A 131 -6.54 -6.54 2.00
N ASN A 132 -6.22 -5.24 1.94
CA ASN A 132 -5.36 -4.68 0.91
C ASN A 132 -3.96 -5.31 0.95
N LEU A 133 -3.42 -5.55 2.15
CA LEU A 133 -2.13 -6.25 2.30
C LEU A 133 -2.21 -7.71 1.82
N ALA A 134 -3.31 -8.42 2.10
CA ALA A 134 -3.53 -9.76 1.59
C ALA A 134 -3.59 -9.78 0.05
N ASP A 135 -4.25 -8.80 -0.57
CA ASP A 135 -4.30 -8.66 -2.03
C ASP A 135 -2.91 -8.38 -2.64
N LEU A 136 -2.08 -7.57 -1.97
CA LEU A 136 -0.68 -7.37 -2.36
C LEU A 136 0.09 -8.70 -2.33
N ILE A 137 -0.02 -9.46 -1.24
CA ILE A 137 0.66 -10.77 -1.10
C ILE A 137 0.20 -11.72 -2.19
N ALA A 138 -1.10 -11.76 -2.50
CA ALA A 138 -1.65 -12.61 -3.56
C ALA A 138 -1.07 -12.25 -4.94
N ALA A 139 -0.99 -10.96 -5.27
CA ALA A 139 -0.38 -10.49 -6.53
C ALA A 139 1.12 -10.81 -6.61
N GLN A 140 1.84 -10.75 -5.49
CA GLN A 140 3.25 -11.19 -5.42
C GLN A 140 3.39 -12.69 -5.67
N LEU A 141 2.57 -13.50 -4.99
CA LEU A 141 2.58 -14.96 -5.11
C LEU A 141 2.30 -15.40 -6.55
N GLU A 142 1.27 -14.82 -7.18
CA GLU A 142 0.85 -15.16 -8.54
C GLU A 142 1.98 -14.89 -9.55
N TYR A 143 2.61 -13.71 -9.48
CA TYR A 143 3.74 -13.36 -10.35
C TYR A 143 4.93 -14.32 -10.17
N HIS A 144 5.37 -14.52 -8.93
CA HIS A 144 6.54 -15.37 -8.68
C HIS A 144 6.30 -16.81 -9.10
N LYS A 145 5.09 -17.33 -8.87
CA LYS A 145 4.70 -18.66 -9.34
C LYS A 145 4.73 -18.73 -10.88
N ARG A 146 4.14 -17.75 -11.57
CA ARG A 146 4.10 -17.73 -13.03
C ARG A 146 5.48 -17.61 -13.65
N ALA A 147 6.34 -16.74 -13.12
CA ALA A 147 7.72 -16.59 -13.56
C ALA A 147 8.52 -17.88 -13.35
N TYR A 148 8.34 -18.55 -12.21
CA TYR A 148 8.95 -19.85 -11.95
C TYR A 148 8.52 -20.90 -12.97
N GLU A 149 7.22 -21.03 -13.24
CA GLU A 149 6.70 -21.98 -14.23
C GLU A 149 7.32 -21.74 -15.62
N ILE A 150 7.33 -20.49 -16.10
CA ILE A 150 7.89 -20.13 -17.41
C ILE A 150 9.38 -20.49 -17.50
N LEU A 151 10.17 -20.12 -16.48
CA LEU A 151 11.61 -20.39 -16.49
C LEU A 151 11.92 -21.87 -16.29
N SER A 152 11.09 -22.59 -15.54
CA SER A 152 11.22 -24.05 -15.37
C SER A 152 10.91 -24.82 -16.66
N GLU A 153 10.04 -24.27 -17.53
CA GLU A 153 9.79 -24.80 -18.87
C GLU A 153 10.94 -24.48 -19.83
N LEU A 154 11.54 -23.28 -19.76
CA LEU A 154 12.66 -22.86 -20.62
C LEU A 154 13.97 -23.60 -20.30
N ALA A 155 14.29 -23.77 -19.02
CA ALA A 155 15.57 -24.33 -18.57
C ALA A 155 15.97 -25.64 -19.29
N PRO A 156 15.12 -26.69 -19.32
CA PRO A 156 15.49 -27.94 -19.99
C PRO A 156 15.64 -27.81 -21.52
N VAL A 157 15.00 -26.82 -22.15
CA VAL A 157 15.16 -26.56 -23.60
C VAL A 157 16.57 -26.07 -23.88
N VAL A 158 17.04 -25.09 -23.10
CA VAL A 158 18.40 -24.53 -23.24
C VAL A 158 19.45 -25.57 -22.85
N ASP A 159 19.22 -26.32 -21.77
CA ASP A 159 20.11 -27.43 -21.37
C ASP A 159 20.23 -28.47 -22.48
N GLY A 160 19.12 -28.81 -23.14
CA GLY A 160 19.10 -29.74 -24.28
C GLY A 160 19.95 -29.24 -25.46
N LEU A 161 19.76 -27.98 -25.85
CA LEU A 161 20.54 -27.34 -26.93
C LEU A 161 22.04 -27.30 -26.61
N GLN A 162 22.40 -27.04 -25.35
CA GLN A 162 23.80 -27.08 -24.90
C GLN A 162 24.39 -28.48 -25.08
N VAL A 163 23.70 -29.52 -24.60
CA VAL A 163 24.17 -30.91 -24.68
C VAL A 163 24.32 -31.36 -26.15
N GLU A 164 23.37 -31.01 -27.01
CA GLU A 164 23.44 -31.32 -28.45
C GLU A 164 24.63 -30.63 -29.13
N GLN A 165 24.89 -29.37 -28.78
CA GLN A 165 26.03 -28.60 -29.29
C GLN A 165 27.38 -29.19 -28.84
N GLU A 166 27.48 -29.64 -27.59
CA GLU A 166 28.67 -30.32 -27.07
C GLU A 166 28.89 -31.68 -27.77
N ALA A 167 27.81 -32.45 -27.96
CA ALA A 167 27.86 -33.77 -28.60
C ALA A 167 28.31 -33.71 -30.06
N SER A 168 27.90 -32.66 -30.79
CA SER A 168 28.26 -32.46 -32.19
C SER A 168 29.72 -31.99 -32.40
N GLN A 169 30.44 -31.66 -31.33
CA GLN A 169 31.87 -31.35 -31.35
C GLN A 169 32.77 -32.53 -30.94
N LEU A 170 32.20 -33.67 -30.54
CA LEU A 170 32.97 -34.87 -30.23
C LEU A 170 33.49 -35.55 -31.52
N PRO A 171 34.74 -36.02 -31.54
CA PRO A 171 35.40 -36.61 -32.71
C PRO A 171 34.89 -38.01 -33.11
#